data_AF-A0A1E5BDF4-F1
#
_entry.id   AF-A0A1E5BDF4-F1
#
_cell.length_a   1.000
_cell.length_b   1.000
_cell.length_c   1.000
_cell.angle_alpha   90.00
_cell.angle_beta   90.00
_cell.angle_gamma   90.00
#
_symmetry.space_group_name_H-M   'P 1'
#
loop_
_entity.id
_entity.type
_entity.pdbx_description
1 polymer ?
#
loop_
_entity_poly.entity_id
_entity_poly.type
_entity_poly.pdbx_seq_one_letter_code
_entity_poly.pdbx_strand_id
1 'polypeptide(L)'
;MFYQNLALMLSDWLQKTMRMHLGCYCDLCQLPIHTPLPLKTSDREHAKRKETTRQRIGRNDIEWESIWCDSCKEHFAPTTRCSRCGLTTLTQTDQCGQCLAHPPLWSKLYCVGDYKLPLSSYVHRFKYQQQFWHAKPLAALLSERIDATPDLIASVPLHWQRQLMRGFNQSDLLAKQLGKRLDIEIEPNLFSRVKSTPQQKGLNKKQRQQNLRNAFRLNASPQQKHIAIFDDVVTTGSTIHHLCQLLLDAGVETIDIYCICRTPETDNSI
;
A
#
# COMPACT_ATOMS: atom_id res chain seq x y z
N MET A 1 27.27 5.70 -27.79
CA MET A 1 26.08 5.25 -27.02
C MET A 1 26.24 5.30 -25.49
N PHE A 2 27.43 5.57 -24.91
CA PHE A 2 27.58 5.71 -23.44
C PHE A 2 27.28 7.14 -22.91
N TYR A 3 27.57 8.18 -23.70
CA TYR A 3 27.41 9.58 -23.26
C TYR A 3 25.97 10.12 -23.28
N GLN A 4 25.08 9.55 -24.12
CA GLN A 4 23.66 9.97 -24.15
C GLN A 4 22.87 9.50 -22.93
N ASN A 5 23.21 8.35 -22.34
CA ASN A 5 22.58 7.88 -21.11
C ASN A 5 23.03 8.68 -19.87
N LEU A 6 24.28 9.15 -19.84
CA LEU A 6 24.78 9.97 -18.75
C LEU A 6 24.12 11.36 -18.74
N ALA A 7 23.87 11.95 -19.90
CA ALA A 7 23.19 13.24 -20.04
C ALA A 7 21.70 13.18 -19.63
N LEU A 8 21.01 12.07 -19.90
CA LEU A 8 19.63 11.85 -19.44
C LEU A 8 19.55 11.55 -17.94
N MET A 9 20.52 10.83 -17.38
CA MET A 9 20.58 10.63 -15.92
C MET A 9 20.96 11.92 -15.18
N LEU A 10 21.86 12.74 -15.74
CA LEU A 10 22.24 14.04 -15.18
C LEU A 10 21.12 15.08 -15.33
N SER A 11 20.35 15.07 -16.42
CA SER A 11 19.20 15.96 -16.57
C SER A 11 18.04 15.58 -15.66
N ASP A 12 17.78 14.28 -15.45
CA ASP A 12 16.78 13.80 -14.49
C ASP A 12 17.23 14.06 -13.03
N TRP A 13 18.53 13.95 -12.75
CA TRP A 13 19.11 14.32 -11.45
C TRP A 13 19.12 15.83 -11.19
N LEU A 14 19.40 16.65 -12.21
CA LEU A 14 19.34 18.12 -12.15
C LEU A 14 17.90 18.64 -12.07
N GLN A 15 16.94 18.02 -12.75
CA GLN A 15 15.51 18.32 -12.58
C GLN A 15 15.00 17.92 -11.18
N LYS A 16 15.52 16.84 -10.60
CA LYS A 16 15.19 16.41 -9.22
C LYS A 16 15.84 17.28 -8.14
N THR A 17 17.07 17.74 -8.35
CA THR A 17 17.76 18.63 -7.39
C THR A 17 17.29 20.09 -7.51
N MET A 18 16.93 20.58 -8.70
CA MET A 18 16.28 21.89 -8.85
C MET A 18 14.84 21.93 -8.31
N ARG A 19 14.16 20.79 -8.17
CA ARG A 19 12.88 20.68 -7.43
C ARG A 19 13.02 20.92 -5.92
N MET A 20 14.23 20.99 -5.36
CA MET A 20 14.42 21.38 -3.97
C MET A 20 14.27 22.90 -3.72
N HIS A 21 14.16 23.73 -4.77
CA HIS A 21 14.02 25.20 -4.64
C HIS A 21 12.75 25.82 -5.26
N LEU A 22 11.85 25.02 -5.85
CA LEU A 22 10.61 25.50 -6.46
C LEU A 22 9.44 24.67 -5.92
N GLY A 23 8.70 25.21 -4.94
CA GLY A 23 7.37 24.78 -4.45
C GLY A 23 7.01 23.29 -4.42
N CYS A 24 6.49 22.77 -3.30
CA CYS A 24 5.94 21.40 -3.29
C CYS A 24 4.65 21.33 -4.14
N TYR A 25 4.76 20.78 -5.35
CA TYR A 25 3.64 20.54 -6.27
C TYR A 25 3.10 19.12 -6.11
N CYS A 26 1.79 18.99 -6.24
CA CYS A 26 1.03 17.76 -6.15
C CYS A 26 1.44 16.82 -7.27
N ASP A 27 1.78 15.59 -6.92
CA ASP A 27 2.23 14.60 -7.91
C ASP A 27 1.14 14.18 -8.90
N LEU A 28 -0.15 14.42 -8.57
CA LEU A 28 -1.28 14.09 -9.44
C LEU A 28 -1.62 15.20 -10.43
N CYS A 29 -1.80 16.44 -9.94
CA CYS A 29 -2.30 17.56 -10.75
C CYS A 29 -1.27 18.67 -11.00
N GLN A 30 -0.05 18.55 -10.45
CA GLN A 30 1.02 19.56 -10.52
C GLN A 30 0.63 20.94 -9.96
N LEU A 31 -0.37 21.01 -9.07
CA LEU A 31 -0.74 22.22 -8.31
C LEU A 31 -0.03 22.26 -6.95
N PRO A 32 0.23 23.41 -6.33
CA PRO A 32 0.86 23.47 -5.00
C PRO A 32 0.12 22.61 -3.95
N ILE A 33 0.86 21.82 -3.17
CA ILE A 33 0.34 20.93 -2.10
C ILE A 33 -0.23 21.77 -0.94
N HIS A 34 0.33 22.95 -0.70
CA HIS A 34 -0.20 23.93 0.24
C HIS A 34 -0.28 25.29 -0.43
N THR A 35 -1.48 25.79 -0.70
CA THR A 35 -1.67 27.23 -0.72
C THR A 35 -1.75 27.67 0.74
N PRO A 36 -0.84 28.52 1.25
CA PRO A 36 -1.14 29.19 2.51
C PRO A 36 -2.44 29.97 2.28
N LEU A 37 -3.51 29.56 2.97
CA LEU A 37 -4.71 30.37 3.07
C LEU A 37 -4.26 31.78 3.49
N PRO A 38 -4.62 32.85 2.76
CA PRO A 38 -4.32 34.19 3.23
C PRO A 38 -5.03 34.33 4.58
N LEU A 39 -4.24 34.48 5.65
CA LEU A 39 -4.75 34.82 6.97
C LEU A 39 -5.68 36.02 6.79
N LYS A 40 -6.97 35.84 7.08
CA LYS A 40 -7.93 36.95 7.10
C LYS A 40 -7.37 37.98 8.06
N THR A 41 -7.37 39.24 7.62
CA THR A 41 -6.76 40.39 8.28
C THR A 41 -7.39 40.73 9.64
N SER A 42 -8.42 40.00 10.09
CA SER A 42 -9.10 40.20 11.38
C SER A 42 -8.43 39.50 12.57
N ASP A 43 -7.55 38.51 12.35
CA ASP A 43 -7.07 37.66 13.47
C ASP A 43 -5.67 38.08 13.99
N ARG A 44 -5.20 39.27 13.59
CA ARG A 44 -3.88 39.81 13.93
C ARG A 44 -3.73 40.23 15.40
N GLU A 45 -4.82 40.38 16.15
CA GLU A 45 -4.75 40.84 17.55
C GLU A 45 -4.94 39.74 18.60
N HIS A 46 -5.51 38.58 18.25
CA HIS A 46 -5.60 37.44 19.17
C HIS A 46 -4.38 36.50 19.16
N ALA A 47 -3.54 36.56 18.12
CA ALA A 47 -2.33 35.75 18.03
C ALA A 47 -1.17 36.22 18.96
N LYS A 48 -1.22 37.45 19.50
CA LYS A 48 -0.12 38.00 20.33
C LYS A 48 -0.07 37.49 21.77
N ARG A 49 -1.07 36.73 22.25
CA ARG A 49 -1.13 36.27 23.66
C ARG A 49 -0.76 34.81 23.90
N LYS A 50 -0.38 34.07 22.85
CA LYS A 50 0.12 32.69 22.95
C LYS A 50 1.59 32.56 22.53
N GLU A 51 2.33 33.66 22.53
CA GLU A 51 3.74 33.73 22.10
C GLU A 51 4.76 33.38 23.20
N THR A 52 4.33 33.05 24.44
CA THR A 52 5.25 32.82 25.58
C THR A 52 5.47 31.36 25.98
N THR A 53 4.91 30.38 25.26
CA THR A 53 5.22 28.95 25.49
C THR A 53 5.87 28.34 24.25
N ARG A 54 6.88 29.03 23.72
CA ARG A 54 7.63 28.65 22.52
C ARG A 54 9.12 28.58 22.85
N GLN A 55 9.48 27.71 23.78
CA GLN A 55 10.88 27.31 23.99
C GLN A 55 10.97 25.80 24.13
N ARG A 56 11.84 25.22 23.29
CA ARG A 56 12.19 23.80 23.12
C ARG A 56 11.22 22.94 22.30
N ILE A 57 11.09 23.25 21.02
CA ILE A 57 10.99 22.19 19.99
C ILE A 57 12.02 22.52 18.92
N GLY A 58 12.92 21.57 18.66
CA GLY A 58 14.02 21.71 17.72
C GLY A 58 13.54 22.05 16.32
N ARG A 59 14.31 22.91 15.64
CA ARG A 59 14.23 23.16 14.20
C ARG A 59 14.57 21.85 13.47
N ASN A 60 13.64 21.32 12.65
CA ASN A 60 13.89 20.81 11.28
C ASN A 60 12.91 19.76 10.70
N ASP A 61 11.71 19.53 11.24
CA ASP A 61 10.77 18.60 10.59
C ASP A 61 9.54 19.33 10.05
N ILE A 62 9.65 19.90 8.84
CA ILE A 62 8.47 20.11 8.00
C ILE A 62 8.09 18.72 7.49
N GLU A 63 7.19 18.04 8.20
CA GLU A 63 6.63 16.76 7.75
C GLU A 63 5.78 17.00 6.49
N TRP A 64 6.39 16.79 5.32
CA TRP A 64 5.69 16.66 4.05
C TRP A 64 4.91 15.33 4.03
N GLU A 65 3.88 15.22 4.86
CA GLU A 65 3.13 13.97 5.08
C GLU A 65 2.31 13.57 3.84
N SER A 66 2.01 14.52 2.95
CA SER A 66 1.28 14.26 1.71
C SER A 66 1.98 14.84 0.48
N ILE A 67 1.98 14.05 -0.59
CA ILE A 67 2.41 14.44 -1.94
C ILE A 67 1.22 14.87 -2.83
N TRP A 68 0.01 14.91 -2.26
CA TRP A 68 -1.22 15.24 -2.96
C TRP A 68 -1.86 16.49 -2.34
N CYS A 69 -2.38 17.38 -3.18
CA CYS A 69 -3.26 18.46 -2.71
C CYS A 69 -4.64 17.90 -2.31
N ASP A 70 -5.45 18.69 -1.62
CA ASP A 70 -6.72 18.21 -1.06
C ASP A 70 -7.72 17.74 -2.12
N SER A 71 -7.81 18.45 -3.26
CA SER A 71 -8.62 17.99 -4.40
C SER A 71 -8.15 16.65 -4.98
N CYS A 72 -6.84 16.39 -4.97
CA CYS A 72 -6.33 15.09 -5.40
C CYS A 72 -6.58 13.99 -4.36
N LYS A 73 -6.64 14.34 -3.07
CA LYS A 73 -7.01 13.37 -2.02
C LYS A 73 -8.45 12.89 -2.16
N GLU A 74 -9.36 13.70 -2.71
CA GLU A 74 -10.75 13.27 -2.98
C GLU A 74 -10.83 12.06 -3.91
N HIS A 75 -9.85 11.85 -4.80
CA HIS A 75 -9.78 10.66 -5.65
C HIS A 75 -9.47 9.37 -4.87
N PHE A 76 -9.03 9.52 -3.62
CA PHE A 76 -8.79 8.42 -2.68
C PHE A 76 -9.81 8.42 -1.55
N ALA A 77 -10.94 9.11 -1.69
CA ALA A 77 -12.00 9.09 -0.70
C ALA A 77 -12.45 7.63 -0.44
N PRO A 78 -12.74 7.26 0.82
CA PRO A 78 -13.26 5.93 1.13
C PRO A 78 -14.51 5.61 0.33
N THR A 79 -14.53 4.42 -0.27
CA THR A 79 -15.70 3.87 -0.97
C THR A 79 -16.27 2.72 -0.15
N THR A 80 -17.59 2.57 -0.16
CA THR A 80 -18.26 1.41 0.46
C THR A 80 -17.79 0.10 -0.17
N ARG A 81 -17.40 -0.85 0.68
CA ARG A 81 -16.83 -2.14 0.28
C ARG A 81 -17.37 -3.27 1.14
N CYS A 82 -17.31 -4.48 0.59
CA CYS A 82 -17.39 -5.71 1.35
C CYS A 82 -16.20 -5.80 2.31
N SER A 83 -16.44 -5.88 3.62
CA SER A 83 -15.38 -6.02 4.63
C SER A 83 -14.53 -7.28 4.43
N ARG A 84 -15.11 -8.36 3.88
CA ARG A 84 -14.36 -9.60 3.55
C ARG A 84 -13.47 -9.45 2.32
N CYS A 85 -14.03 -9.29 1.12
CA CYS A 85 -13.23 -9.35 -0.11
C CYS A 85 -12.70 -8.01 -0.62
N GLY A 86 -13.09 -6.89 0.00
CA GLY A 86 -12.69 -5.55 -0.40
C GLY A 86 -13.29 -5.05 -1.71
N LEU A 87 -14.22 -5.81 -2.33
CA LEU A 87 -14.91 -5.35 -3.54
C LEU A 87 -15.90 -4.25 -3.19
N THR A 88 -16.02 -3.26 -4.08
CA THR A 88 -16.95 -2.15 -3.94
C THR A 88 -18.39 -2.64 -3.89
N THR A 89 -19.18 -2.08 -2.97
CA THR A 89 -20.59 -2.40 -2.77
C THR A 89 -21.40 -1.10 -2.72
N LEU A 90 -22.70 -1.17 -2.99
CA LEU A 90 -23.58 0.02 -2.96
C LEU A 90 -23.72 0.60 -1.55
N THR A 91 -23.68 -0.26 -0.53
CA THR A 91 -23.74 0.11 0.88
C THR A 91 -22.59 -0.56 1.63
N GLN A 92 -22.29 -0.09 2.83
CA GLN A 92 -21.38 -0.82 3.71
C GLN A 92 -21.94 -2.22 3.97
N THR A 93 -21.11 -3.24 3.80
CA THR A 93 -21.55 -4.63 3.93
C THR A 93 -20.43 -5.47 4.53
N ASP A 94 -20.72 -6.22 5.60
CA ASP A 94 -19.72 -7.10 6.19
C ASP A 94 -19.30 -8.19 5.21
N GLN A 95 -20.27 -8.80 4.52
CA GLN A 95 -20.05 -9.90 3.58
C GLN A 95 -20.98 -9.78 2.37
N CYS A 96 -20.41 -9.68 1.16
CA CYS A 96 -21.17 -9.71 -0.09
C CYS A 96 -21.64 -11.14 -0.45
N GLY A 97 -22.55 -11.27 -1.43
CA GLY A 97 -23.08 -12.57 -1.87
C GLY A 97 -22.00 -13.57 -2.28
N GLN A 98 -20.96 -13.12 -2.97
CA GLN A 98 -19.83 -13.99 -3.34
C GLN A 98 -19.08 -14.51 -2.11
N CYS A 99 -18.89 -13.66 -1.09
CA CYS A 99 -18.23 -14.08 0.14
C CYS A 99 -19.14 -14.98 0.98
N LEU A 100 -20.47 -14.80 0.94
CA LEU A 100 -21.40 -15.71 1.62
C LEU A 100 -21.36 -17.11 1.00
N ALA A 101 -21.36 -17.20 -0.33
CA ALA A 101 -21.26 -18.46 -1.05
C ALA A 101 -19.88 -19.12 -0.90
N HIS A 102 -18.82 -18.31 -0.91
CA HIS A 102 -17.43 -18.76 -0.85
C HIS A 102 -16.62 -17.90 0.11
N PRO A 103 -16.72 -18.15 1.43
CA PRO A 103 -16.03 -17.35 2.45
C PRO A 103 -14.51 -17.38 2.26
N PRO A 104 -13.84 -16.21 2.27
CA PRO A 104 -12.38 -16.18 2.26
C PRO A 104 -11.83 -16.60 3.63
N LEU A 105 -10.58 -17.07 3.64
CA LEU A 105 -9.85 -17.54 4.83
C LEU A 105 -9.35 -16.42 5.76
N TRP A 106 -9.67 -15.16 5.47
CA TRP A 106 -9.28 -13.99 6.25
C TRP A 106 -10.53 -13.26 6.75
N SER A 107 -10.38 -12.54 7.86
CA SER A 107 -11.43 -11.85 8.59
C SER A 107 -11.86 -10.55 7.92
N LYS A 108 -10.91 -9.66 7.56
CA LYS A 108 -11.19 -8.42 6.82
C LYS A 108 -10.13 -8.13 5.76
N LEU A 109 -10.50 -7.34 4.75
CA LEU A 109 -9.57 -6.78 3.77
C LEU A 109 -9.71 -5.27 3.73
N TYR A 110 -8.59 -4.58 3.98
CA TYR A 110 -8.47 -3.13 3.94
C TYR A 110 -7.66 -2.71 2.70
N CYS A 111 -8.20 -1.78 1.93
CA CYS A 111 -7.51 -1.26 0.74
C CYS A 111 -7.72 0.23 0.55
N VAL A 112 -6.73 0.91 -0.03
CA VAL A 112 -6.87 2.34 -0.38
C VAL A 112 -7.98 2.53 -1.41
N GLY A 113 -7.98 1.72 -2.46
CA GLY A 113 -9.06 1.78 -3.43
C GLY A 113 -8.97 0.73 -4.52
N ASP A 114 -9.67 0.98 -5.61
CA ASP A 114 -9.63 0.09 -6.76
C ASP A 114 -8.30 0.23 -7.50
N TYR A 115 -7.87 -0.83 -8.18
CA TYR A 115 -6.76 -0.77 -9.14
C TYR A 115 -7.19 -0.02 -10.42
N LYS A 116 -7.49 1.26 -10.28
CA LYS A 116 -7.90 2.22 -11.32
C LYS A 116 -7.07 3.50 -11.17
N LEU A 117 -7.14 4.39 -12.16
CA LEU A 117 -6.55 5.71 -12.01
C LEU A 117 -7.24 6.47 -10.86
N PRO A 118 -6.49 7.27 -10.08
CA PRO A 118 -5.04 7.51 -10.22
C PRO A 118 -4.15 6.48 -9.50
N LEU A 119 -4.69 5.66 -8.59
CA LEU A 119 -3.93 4.69 -7.77
C LEU A 119 -3.09 3.71 -8.59
N SER A 120 -3.63 3.17 -9.68
CA SER A 120 -2.92 2.21 -10.54
C SER A 120 -1.62 2.80 -11.12
N SER A 121 -1.60 4.11 -11.39
CA SER A 121 -0.41 4.80 -11.87
C SER A 121 0.67 4.87 -10.79
N TYR A 122 0.31 5.15 -9.54
CA TYR A 122 1.25 5.18 -8.42
C TYR A 122 1.83 3.79 -8.12
N VAL A 123 0.98 2.76 -8.13
CA VAL A 123 1.44 1.37 -8.00
C VAL A 123 2.39 1.00 -9.15
N HIS A 124 2.10 1.42 -10.39
CA HIS A 124 2.99 1.19 -11.52
C HIS A 124 4.33 1.91 -11.37
N ARG A 125 4.33 3.20 -11.02
CA ARG A 125 5.55 3.99 -10.75
C ARG A 125 6.37 3.37 -9.62
N PHE A 126 5.71 2.88 -8.58
CA PHE A 126 6.37 2.17 -7.49
C PHE A 126 7.02 0.86 -7.96
N LYS A 127 6.33 0.08 -8.81
CA LYS A 127 6.82 -1.22 -9.33
C LYS A 127 7.97 -1.11 -10.32
N TYR A 128 8.05 -0.03 -11.10
CA TYR A 128 8.95 0.04 -12.26
C TYR A 128 9.85 1.27 -12.32
N GLN A 129 9.55 2.34 -11.58
CA GLN A 129 10.28 3.61 -11.62
C GLN A 129 10.99 3.95 -10.30
N GLN A 130 11.01 3.02 -9.34
CA GLN A 130 11.71 3.13 -8.05
C GLN A 130 11.32 4.39 -7.25
N GLN A 131 10.07 4.83 -7.38
CA GLN A 131 9.56 6.04 -6.72
C GLN A 131 9.16 5.76 -5.27
N PHE A 132 10.15 5.45 -4.43
CA PHE A 132 9.96 5.01 -3.05
C PHE A 132 9.27 6.04 -2.15
N TRP A 133 9.35 7.33 -2.50
CA TRP A 133 8.69 8.41 -1.77
C TRP A 133 7.17 8.29 -1.74
N HIS A 134 6.56 7.50 -2.63
CA HIS A 134 5.13 7.19 -2.58
C HIS A 134 4.74 6.26 -1.41
N ALA A 135 5.70 5.55 -0.78
CA ALA A 135 5.38 4.58 0.26
C ALA A 135 4.78 5.22 1.52
N LYS A 136 5.39 6.30 2.04
CA LYS A 136 4.89 7.02 3.23
C LYS A 136 3.46 7.56 3.03
N PRO A 137 3.14 8.32 1.97
CA PRO A 137 1.79 8.86 1.80
C PRO A 137 0.74 7.79 1.46
N LEU A 138 1.10 6.70 0.76
CA LEU A 138 0.17 5.58 0.54
C LEU A 138 -0.13 4.80 1.82
N ALA A 139 0.89 4.58 2.68
CA ALA A 139 0.70 3.98 3.98
C ALA A 139 -0.15 4.86 4.90
N ALA A 140 0.01 6.18 4.83
CA ALA A 140 -0.84 7.13 5.55
C ALA A 140 -2.32 6.98 5.14
N LEU A 141 -2.62 6.97 3.85
CA LEU A 141 -3.98 6.73 3.36
C LEU A 141 -4.54 5.38 3.85
N LEU A 142 -3.75 4.31 3.78
CA LEU A 142 -4.23 2.99 4.21
C LEU A 142 -4.50 2.94 5.73
N SER A 143 -3.67 3.61 6.54
CA SER A 143 -3.84 3.65 7.99
C SER A 143 -5.18 4.23 8.43
N GLU A 144 -5.72 5.20 7.68
CA GLU A 144 -7.03 5.82 7.95
C GLU A 144 -8.20 4.86 7.75
N ARG A 145 -7.97 3.71 7.10
CA ARG A 145 -9.01 2.71 6.80
C ARG A 145 -9.00 1.54 7.77
N ILE A 146 -7.94 1.39 8.55
CA ILE A 146 -7.76 0.24 9.45
C ILE A 146 -8.48 0.55 10.76
N ASP A 147 -9.48 -0.26 11.08
CA ASP A 147 -10.28 -0.12 12.31
C ASP A 147 -9.76 -0.98 13.47
N ALA A 148 -8.98 -2.03 13.18
CA ALA A 148 -8.39 -2.95 14.14
C ALA A 148 -6.95 -3.27 13.74
N THR A 149 -6.02 -3.06 14.67
CA THR A 149 -4.59 -3.28 14.46
C THR A 149 -4.20 -4.72 14.83
N PRO A 150 -3.50 -5.46 13.94
CA PRO A 150 -2.94 -6.77 14.24
C PRO A 150 -1.75 -6.67 15.18
N ASP A 151 -1.36 -7.82 15.73
CA ASP A 151 -0.13 -7.96 16.51
C ASP A 151 1.11 -7.90 15.59
N LEU A 152 0.99 -8.37 14.35
CA LEU A 152 2.07 -8.49 13.38
C LEU A 152 1.59 -8.23 11.95
N ILE A 153 2.39 -7.54 11.15
CA ILE A 153 2.22 -7.48 9.70
C ILE A 153 3.30 -8.33 9.02
N ALA A 154 2.86 -9.30 8.22
CA ALA A 154 3.71 -10.09 7.35
C ALA A 154 3.53 -9.66 5.89
N SER A 155 4.60 -9.48 5.13
CA SER A 155 4.51 -9.09 3.73
C SER A 155 4.49 -10.29 2.79
N VAL A 156 3.79 -10.16 1.66
CA VAL A 156 3.81 -11.19 0.61
C VAL A 156 5.22 -11.26 -0.01
N PRO A 157 5.82 -12.47 -0.10
CA PRO A 157 7.17 -12.61 -0.65
C PRO A 157 7.15 -12.48 -2.18
N LEU A 158 8.01 -11.63 -2.71
CA LEU A 158 8.24 -11.55 -4.16
C LEU A 158 8.94 -12.80 -4.68
N HIS A 159 8.74 -13.06 -5.97
CA HIS A 159 9.57 -14.02 -6.68
C HIS A 159 11.01 -13.52 -6.77
N TRP A 160 12.00 -14.38 -6.50
CA TRP A 160 13.43 -14.03 -6.50
C TRP A 160 13.89 -13.38 -7.83
N GLN A 161 13.39 -13.80 -8.99
CA GLN A 161 13.69 -13.12 -10.27
C GLN A 161 13.14 -11.68 -10.32
N ARG A 162 11.98 -11.42 -9.70
CA ARG A 162 11.42 -10.07 -9.59
C ARG A 162 12.17 -9.25 -8.54
N GLN A 163 12.65 -9.87 -7.46
CA GLN A 163 13.55 -9.23 -6.51
C GLN A 163 14.87 -8.85 -7.18
N LEU A 164 15.48 -9.72 -8.00
CA LEU A 164 16.72 -9.42 -8.74
C LEU A 164 16.54 -8.32 -9.79
N MET A 165 15.42 -8.32 -10.53
CA MET A 165 15.16 -7.27 -11.54
C MET A 165 14.84 -5.90 -10.93
N ARG A 166 14.25 -5.87 -9.72
CA ARG A 166 13.78 -4.62 -9.10
C ARG A 166 14.66 -4.13 -7.95
N GLY A 167 15.44 -5.01 -7.32
CA GLY A 167 16.31 -4.72 -6.18
C GLY A 167 15.61 -4.66 -4.81
N PHE A 168 14.27 -4.67 -4.74
CA PHE A 168 13.51 -4.51 -3.49
C PHE A 168 12.12 -5.17 -3.53
N ASN A 169 11.52 -5.37 -2.33
CA ASN A 169 10.14 -5.79 -2.18
C ASN A 169 9.19 -4.63 -1.89
N GLN A 170 8.27 -4.38 -2.81
CA GLN A 170 7.27 -3.32 -2.74
C GLN A 170 6.41 -3.45 -1.47
N SER A 171 5.93 -4.67 -1.21
CA SER A 171 5.07 -4.97 -0.07
C SER A 171 5.81 -4.75 1.25
N ASP A 172 7.10 -5.09 1.33
CA ASP A 172 7.93 -4.83 2.53
C ASP A 172 8.09 -3.34 2.80
N LEU A 173 8.33 -2.53 1.76
CA LEU A 173 8.52 -1.09 1.93
C LEU A 173 7.24 -0.41 2.43
N LEU A 174 6.09 -0.78 1.86
CA LEU A 174 4.80 -0.26 2.28
C LEU A 174 4.43 -0.75 3.69
N ALA A 175 4.60 -2.04 3.97
CA ALA A 175 4.39 -2.62 5.30
C ALA A 175 5.24 -1.93 6.36
N LYS A 176 6.53 -1.67 6.08
CA LYS A 176 7.42 -0.93 7.00
C LYS A 176 6.95 0.48 7.29
N GLN A 177 6.44 1.22 6.30
CA GLN A 177 5.90 2.56 6.53
C GLN A 177 4.61 2.50 7.34
N LEU A 178 3.75 1.50 7.08
CA LEU A 178 2.51 1.30 7.83
C LEU A 178 2.77 0.89 9.29
N GLY A 179 3.68 -0.06 9.54
CA GLY A 179 4.03 -0.50 10.88
C GLY A 179 4.62 0.63 11.73
N LYS A 180 5.50 1.45 11.15
CA LYS A 180 5.99 2.66 11.84
C LYS A 180 4.89 3.64 12.22
N ARG A 181 3.84 3.75 11.39
CA ARG A 181 2.74 4.70 11.61
C ARG A 181 1.75 4.20 12.66
N LEU A 182 1.47 2.89 12.64
CA LEU A 182 0.50 2.26 13.53
C LEU A 182 1.13 1.63 14.78
N ASP A 183 2.45 1.71 14.93
CA ASP A 183 3.24 1.05 15.98
C ASP A 183 3.02 -0.47 16.01
N ILE A 184 3.11 -1.11 14.83
CA ILE A 184 2.91 -2.55 14.64
C ILE A 184 4.22 -3.22 14.22
N GLU A 185 4.49 -4.39 14.80
CA GLU A 185 5.62 -5.23 14.44
C GLU A 185 5.53 -5.71 12.98
N ILE A 186 6.67 -5.72 12.26
CA ILE A 186 6.74 -6.16 10.87
C ILE A 186 7.71 -7.34 10.75
N GLU A 187 7.23 -8.47 10.23
CA GLU A 187 8.07 -9.63 9.89
C GLU A 187 8.06 -9.88 8.37
N PRO A 188 8.99 -9.27 7.62
CA PRO A 188 9.02 -9.36 6.17
C PRO A 188 9.47 -10.73 5.65
N ASN A 189 10.09 -11.55 6.51
CA ASN A 189 10.60 -12.87 6.15
C ASN A 189 9.77 -14.00 6.76
N LEU A 190 8.52 -13.75 7.19
CA LEU A 190 7.65 -14.80 7.73
C LEU A 190 7.40 -15.89 6.67
N PHE A 191 7.24 -15.47 5.42
CA PHE A 191 7.02 -16.34 4.28
C PHE A 191 8.24 -16.38 3.37
N SER A 192 8.51 -17.53 2.77
CA SER A 192 9.39 -17.62 1.62
C SER A 192 8.74 -18.34 0.45
N ARG A 193 9.14 -17.98 -0.76
CA ARG A 193 8.68 -18.62 -1.97
C ARG A 193 9.66 -19.73 -2.38
N VAL A 194 9.22 -20.98 -2.36
CA VAL A 194 10.06 -22.18 -2.55
C VAL A 194 10.22 -22.56 -4.03
N LYS A 195 9.19 -22.37 -4.86
CA LYS A 195 9.21 -22.78 -6.27
C LYS A 195 9.19 -21.59 -7.23
N SER A 196 10.12 -21.62 -8.18
CA SER A 196 10.11 -20.79 -9.38
C SER A 196 9.17 -21.39 -10.41
N THR A 197 7.85 -21.28 -10.21
CA THR A 197 6.90 -21.74 -11.23
C THR A 197 6.83 -20.72 -12.35
N PRO A 198 7.31 -21.02 -13.58
CA PRO A 198 6.99 -20.19 -14.74
C PRO A 198 5.48 -20.18 -14.88
N GLN A 199 4.92 -19.04 -15.29
CA GLN A 199 3.53 -18.99 -15.71
C GLN A 199 3.42 -19.78 -17.02
N GLN A 200 3.28 -21.11 -16.93
CA GLN A 200 3.13 -21.96 -18.10
C GLN A 200 1.80 -21.59 -18.77
N LYS A 201 1.89 -20.95 -19.95
CA LYS A 201 0.74 -20.75 -20.83
C LYS A 201 0.12 -22.14 -21.09
N GLY A 202 -1.18 -22.27 -20.86
CA GLY A 202 -1.91 -23.53 -21.09
C GLY A 202 -2.37 -24.31 -19.84
N LEU A 203 -1.99 -23.91 -18.61
CA LEU A 203 -2.46 -24.61 -17.40
C LEU A 203 -3.91 -24.25 -17.04
N ASN A 204 -4.72 -25.29 -16.82
CA ASN A 204 -6.10 -25.16 -16.36
C ASN A 204 -6.17 -24.69 -14.89
N LYS A 205 -7.36 -24.26 -14.43
CA LYS A 205 -7.60 -23.71 -13.08
C LYS A 205 -7.10 -24.64 -11.96
N LYS A 206 -7.24 -25.96 -12.13
CA LYS A 206 -6.83 -26.99 -11.15
C LYS A 206 -5.30 -27.12 -11.07
N GLN A 207 -4.61 -27.11 -12.20
CA GLN A 207 -3.15 -27.12 -12.26
C GLN A 207 -2.55 -25.82 -11.69
N ARG A 208 -3.20 -24.67 -11.95
CA ARG A 208 -2.81 -23.39 -11.34
C ARG A 208 -2.92 -23.43 -9.80
N GLN A 209 -3.97 -24.04 -9.26
CA GLN A 209 -4.13 -24.23 -7.81
C GLN A 209 -3.07 -25.17 -7.22
N GLN A 210 -2.78 -26.31 -7.85
CA GLN A 210 -1.72 -27.23 -7.38
C GLN A 210 -0.32 -26.60 -7.43
N ASN A 211 -0.03 -25.79 -8.44
CA ASN A 211 1.25 -25.10 -8.57
C ASN A 211 1.48 -24.04 -7.50
N LEU A 212 0.42 -23.43 -6.98
CA LEU A 212 0.50 -22.47 -5.89
C LEU A 212 0.62 -23.14 -4.51
N ARG A 213 0.03 -24.34 -4.31
CA ARG A 213 0.07 -25.09 -3.03
C ARG A 213 1.48 -25.39 -2.52
N ASN A 214 2.48 -25.46 -3.39
CA ASN A 214 3.89 -25.68 -3.01
C ASN A 214 4.79 -24.48 -3.34
N ALA A 215 4.20 -23.34 -3.67
CA ALA A 215 4.97 -22.15 -4.03
C ALA A 215 5.48 -21.40 -2.80
N PHE A 216 4.81 -21.51 -1.65
CA PHE A 216 5.13 -20.75 -0.44
C PHE A 216 5.34 -21.69 0.75
N ARG A 217 6.16 -21.26 1.71
CA ARG A 217 6.32 -21.89 3.01
C ARG A 217 6.40 -20.82 4.10
N LEU A 218 6.09 -21.23 5.31
CA LEU A 218 6.33 -20.49 6.53
C LEU A 218 7.78 -20.74 6.98
N ASN A 219 8.52 -19.69 7.31
CA ASN A 219 9.91 -19.80 7.76
C ASN A 219 10.02 -20.04 9.27
N ALA A 220 9.05 -19.57 10.03
CA ALA A 220 8.93 -19.77 11.48
C ALA A 220 7.45 -19.76 11.88
N SER A 221 7.05 -20.57 12.86
CA SER A 221 5.70 -20.52 13.41
C SER A 221 5.50 -19.21 14.18
N PRO A 222 4.56 -18.33 13.79
CA PRO A 222 4.29 -17.11 14.53
C PRO A 222 3.67 -17.44 15.90
N GLN A 223 3.92 -16.59 16.87
CA GLN A 223 3.29 -16.68 18.20
C GLN A 223 2.04 -15.79 18.31
N GLN A 224 1.91 -14.84 17.39
CA GLN A 224 0.83 -13.87 17.31
C GLN A 224 -0.48 -14.52 16.89
N LYS A 225 -1.58 -14.05 17.47
CA LYS A 225 -2.92 -14.57 17.20
C LYS A 225 -3.62 -13.80 16.10
N HIS A 226 -3.28 -12.51 15.94
CA HIS A 226 -3.80 -11.65 14.88
C HIS A 226 -2.67 -11.17 13.97
N ILE A 227 -2.67 -11.63 12.72
CA ILE A 227 -1.64 -11.27 11.73
C ILE A 227 -2.31 -10.64 10.51
N ALA A 228 -1.79 -9.50 10.05
CA ALA A 228 -2.17 -8.98 8.74
C ALA A 228 -1.16 -9.38 7.66
N ILE A 229 -1.65 -9.81 6.50
CA ILE A 229 -0.85 -10.05 5.30
C ILE A 229 -0.90 -8.81 4.42
N PHE A 230 0.27 -8.24 4.12
CA PHE A 230 0.40 -7.05 3.28
C PHE A 230 0.81 -7.38 1.84
N ASP A 231 0.04 -6.91 0.86
CA ASP A 231 0.40 -6.92 -0.56
C ASP A 231 0.14 -5.56 -1.22
N ASP A 232 0.81 -5.21 -2.31
CA ASP A 232 0.53 -3.95 -2.99
C ASP A 232 -0.80 -3.95 -3.76
N VAL A 233 -1.12 -5.06 -4.43
CA VAL A 233 -2.33 -5.23 -5.24
C VAL A 233 -2.94 -6.61 -5.04
N VAL A 234 -4.20 -6.64 -4.60
CA VAL A 234 -4.99 -7.86 -4.50
C VAL A 234 -5.89 -8.02 -5.71
N THR A 235 -5.57 -9.01 -6.55
CA THR A 235 -6.40 -9.45 -7.68
C THR A 235 -7.41 -10.49 -7.20
N THR A 236 -7.31 -11.75 -7.61
CA THR A 236 -8.23 -12.83 -7.16
C THR A 236 -8.02 -13.27 -5.72
N GLY A 237 -6.98 -12.76 -5.04
CA GLY A 237 -6.59 -13.20 -3.70
C GLY A 237 -6.00 -14.61 -3.64
N SER A 238 -5.66 -15.24 -4.78
CA SER A 238 -5.17 -16.63 -4.78
C SER A 238 -3.84 -16.81 -4.03
N THR A 239 -2.89 -15.89 -4.18
CA THR A 239 -1.64 -15.91 -3.42
C THR A 239 -1.91 -15.79 -1.92
N ILE A 240 -2.70 -14.78 -1.54
CA ILE A 240 -3.08 -14.50 -0.16
C ILE A 240 -3.78 -15.70 0.47
N HIS A 241 -4.72 -16.34 -0.24
CA HIS A 241 -5.41 -17.53 0.24
C HIS A 241 -4.44 -18.63 0.67
N HIS A 242 -3.38 -18.88 -0.09
CA HIS A 242 -2.37 -19.87 0.29
C HIS A 242 -1.56 -19.44 1.52
N LEU A 243 -1.24 -18.16 1.65
CA LEU A 243 -0.54 -17.65 2.84
C LEU A 243 -1.45 -17.70 4.07
N CYS A 244 -2.74 -17.39 3.94
CA CYS A 244 -3.72 -17.55 5.01
C CYS A 244 -3.79 -19.01 5.47
N GLN A 245 -3.82 -19.97 4.55
CA GLN A 245 -3.82 -21.39 4.91
C GLN A 245 -2.60 -21.76 5.75
N LEU A 246 -1.39 -21.30 5.37
CA LEU A 246 -0.17 -21.55 6.14
C LEU A 246 -0.24 -20.97 7.57
N LEU A 247 -0.84 -19.79 7.74
CA LEU A 247 -1.01 -19.16 9.05
C LEU A 247 -2.05 -19.89 9.91
N LEU A 248 -3.21 -20.26 9.32
CA LEU A 248 -4.25 -21.03 10.01
C LEU A 248 -3.72 -22.39 10.45
N ASP A 249 -2.98 -23.08 9.59
CA ASP A 249 -2.35 -24.37 9.91
C ASP A 249 -1.30 -24.23 11.03
N ALA A 250 -0.71 -23.04 11.19
CA ALA A 250 0.22 -22.71 12.27
C ALA A 250 -0.47 -22.22 13.56
N GLY A 251 -1.81 -22.13 13.59
CA GLY A 251 -2.59 -21.76 14.77
C GLY A 251 -2.94 -20.28 14.91
N VAL A 252 -2.74 -19.46 13.88
CA VAL A 252 -3.17 -18.05 13.87
C VAL A 252 -4.70 -17.99 13.88
N GLU A 253 -5.28 -17.16 14.75
CA GLU A 253 -6.73 -17.12 14.99
C GLU A 253 -7.43 -16.11 14.06
N THR A 254 -6.81 -14.95 13.84
CA THR A 254 -7.36 -13.86 13.04
C THR A 254 -6.35 -13.43 11.98
N ILE A 255 -6.81 -13.37 10.73
CA ILE A 255 -5.97 -12.93 9.61
C ILE A 255 -6.66 -11.79 8.90
N ASP A 256 -5.99 -10.65 8.76
CA ASP A 256 -6.47 -9.54 7.93
C ASP A 256 -5.59 -9.34 6.71
N ILE A 257 -6.15 -8.70 5.68
CA ILE A 257 -5.44 -8.43 4.43
C ILE A 257 -5.31 -6.93 4.26
N TYR A 258 -4.08 -6.45 4.10
CA TYR A 258 -3.77 -5.05 3.84
C TYR A 258 -3.26 -4.90 2.42
N CYS A 259 -3.83 -3.97 1.66
CA CYS A 259 -3.28 -3.63 0.36
C CYS A 259 -3.49 -2.18 -0.07
N ILE A 260 -2.78 -1.74 -1.09
CA ILE A 260 -3.04 -0.43 -1.69
C ILE A 260 -4.22 -0.53 -2.64
N CYS A 261 -4.22 -1.52 -3.53
CA CYS A 261 -5.29 -1.68 -4.52
C CYS A 261 -5.99 -3.03 -4.47
N ARG A 262 -7.31 -3.00 -4.60
CA ARG A 262 -8.12 -4.17 -4.92
C ARG A 262 -8.54 -4.11 -6.39
N THR A 263 -8.29 -5.16 -7.17
CA THR A 263 -8.77 -5.20 -8.56
C THR A 263 -10.29 -5.44 -8.58
N PRO A 264 -11.09 -4.55 -9.21
CA PRO A 264 -12.53 -4.76 -9.31
C PRO A 264 -12.83 -6.07 -10.07
N GLU A 265 -14.01 -6.64 -9.85
CA GLU A 265 -14.51 -7.65 -10.78
C GLU A 265 -14.70 -6.98 -12.14
N THR A 266 -14.26 -7.65 -13.22
CA THR A 266 -14.61 -7.22 -14.56
C THR A 266 -16.12 -7.37 -14.68
N ASP A 267 -16.82 -6.26 -14.88
CA ASP A 267 -18.21 -6.27 -15.31
C ASP A 267 -18.32 -7.17 -16.55
N ASN A 268 -18.87 -8.37 -16.37
CA ASN A 268 -19.35 -9.21 -17.47
C ASN A 268 -20.77 -8.75 -17.87
N SER A 269 -20.98 -7.44 -17.90
CA SER A 269 -22.19 -6.79 -18.36
C SER A 269 -21.85 -6.09 -19.68
N ILE A 270 -21.88 -6.90 -20.76
CA ILE A 270 -22.47 -6.64 -22.09
C ILE A 270 -22.41 -7.96 -22.87
#